data_AF-A0A3D5FIX9-F1
#
_entry.id   AF-A0A3D5FIX9-F1
#
_cell.length_a   1.000
_cell.length_b   1.000
_cell.length_c   1.000
_cell.angle_alpha   90.00
_cell.angle_beta   90.00
_cell.angle_gamma   90.00
#
_symmetry.space_group_name_H-M   'P 1'
#
loop_
_entity.id
_entity.type
_entity.pdbx_description
1 polymer ?
#
loop_
_entity_poly.entity_id
_entity_poly.type
_entity_poly.pdbx_seq_one_letter_code
_entity_poly.pdbx_strand_id
1 'polypeptide(L)'
;MSRPKIAVVCTEYRRNSHADVITGRLLAGYQYEGRWCEPRLDVVSMYTDQVPDNDMSHDLAKQHDYTIYDTVAEALRMGTGSLAV
;
A
#
# COMPACT_ATOMS: atom_id res chain seq x y z
N MET A 1 7.91 12.86 15.84
CA MET A 1 7.48 11.45 15.95
C MET A 1 7.45 10.88 14.53
N SER A 2 7.96 9.67 14.32
CA SER A 2 7.85 9.00 13.01
C SER A 2 6.40 8.63 12.73
N ARG A 3 5.97 8.73 11.47
CA ARG A 3 4.64 8.29 11.04
C ARG A 3 4.53 6.76 11.22
N PRO A 4 3.35 6.22 11.59
CA PRO A 4 3.14 4.78 11.63
C PRO A 4 3.43 4.15 10.27
N LYS A 5 4.07 3.00 10.25
CA LYS A 5 4.31 2.20 9.05
C LYS A 5 3.20 1.18 8.92
N ILE A 6 2.76 0.88 7.71
CA ILE A 6 1.76 -0.17 7.48
C ILE A 6 2.14 -1.04 6.28
N ALA A 7 1.64 -2.27 6.29
CA ALA A 7 1.59 -3.14 5.13
C ALA A 7 0.17 -3.17 4.56
N VAL A 8 0.06 -3.21 3.23
CA VAL A 8 -1.21 -3.45 2.53
C VAL A 8 -1.28 -4.90 2.10
N VAL A 9 -2.36 -5.60 2.45
CA VAL A 9 -2.61 -6.97 2.00
C VAL A 9 -3.92 -6.96 1.23
N CYS A 10 -3.87 -7.23 -0.07
CA CYS A 10 -5.05 -7.21 -0.92
C CYS A 10 -5.03 -8.33 -1.98
N THR A 11 -6.20 -8.63 -2.53
CA THR A 11 -6.35 -9.66 -3.56
C THR A 11 -5.89 -9.16 -4.93
N GLU A 12 -6.37 -7.99 -5.36
CA GLU A 12 -6.01 -7.37 -6.64
C GLU A 12 -5.94 -5.84 -6.48
N TYR A 13 -4.98 -5.20 -7.16
CA TYR A 13 -4.89 -3.74 -7.21
C TYR A 13 -5.03 -3.25 -8.64
N ARG A 14 -6.25 -2.85 -9.01
CA ARG A 14 -6.57 -2.24 -10.30
C ARG A 14 -7.42 -0.99 -10.10
N ARG A 15 -7.52 -0.17 -11.14
CA ARG A 15 -8.32 1.07 -11.09
C ARG A 15 -9.76 0.80 -10.64
N ASN A 16 -10.26 1.62 -9.73
CA ASN A 16 -11.59 1.51 -9.11
C ASN A 16 -11.84 0.20 -8.32
N SER A 17 -10.81 -0.57 -7.97
CA SER A 17 -10.97 -1.66 -7.00
C SER A 17 -11.08 -1.14 -5.57
N HIS A 18 -11.49 -1.99 -4.62
CA HIS A 18 -11.46 -1.64 -3.20
C HIS A 18 -10.04 -1.29 -2.72
N ALA A 19 -9.03 -1.99 -3.25
CA ALA A 19 -7.63 -1.68 -2.95
C ALA A 19 -7.25 -0.29 -3.46
N ASP A 20 -7.69 0.11 -4.65
CA ASP A 20 -7.44 1.46 -5.17
C ASP A 20 -8.11 2.55 -4.31
N VAL A 21 -9.39 2.37 -3.98
CA VAL A 21 -10.12 3.32 -3.15
C VAL A 21 -9.49 3.49 -1.78
N ILE A 22 -9.01 2.42 -1.14
CA ILE A 22 -8.40 2.51 0.20
C ILE A 22 -6.94 2.96 0.09
N THR A 23 -6.11 2.17 -0.60
CA THR A 23 -4.66 2.35 -0.63
C THR A 23 -4.26 3.63 -1.34
N GLY A 24 -4.97 4.05 -2.39
CA GLY A 24 -4.68 5.32 -3.06
C GLY A 24 -4.74 6.53 -2.11
N ARG A 25 -5.67 6.50 -1.14
CA ARG A 25 -5.78 7.55 -0.10
C ARG A 25 -4.67 7.48 0.94
N LEU A 26 -4.15 6.28 1.20
CA LEU A 26 -3.04 6.05 2.12
C LEU A 26 -1.68 6.41 1.49
N LEU A 27 -1.57 6.29 0.17
CA LEU A 27 -0.36 6.63 -0.60
C LEU A 27 -0.28 8.13 -0.92
N ALA A 28 -1.35 8.71 -1.46
CA ALA A 28 -1.33 10.07 -1.99
C ALA A 28 -2.09 11.07 -1.12
N GLY A 29 -3.03 10.62 -0.30
CA GLY A 29 -3.96 11.49 0.41
C GLY A 29 -5.29 11.59 -0.33
N TYR A 30 -6.16 12.47 0.13
CA TYR A 30 -7.49 12.64 -0.44
C TYR A 30 -8.07 14.01 -0.17
N GLN A 31 -9.04 14.41 -0.99
CA GLN A 31 -9.81 15.62 -0.72
C GLN A 31 -10.98 15.31 0.22
N TYR A 32 -11.14 16.12 1.26
CA TYR A 32 -12.28 16.08 2.18
C TYR A 32 -12.69 17.51 2.53
N GLU A 33 -13.97 17.82 2.37
CA GLU A 33 -14.54 19.15 2.66
C GLU A 33 -13.73 20.32 2.06
N GLY A 34 -13.31 20.18 0.79
CA GLY A 34 -12.57 21.22 0.08
C GLY A 34 -11.10 21.36 0.50
N ARG A 35 -10.59 20.49 1.38
CA ARG A 35 -9.20 20.50 1.83
C ARG A 35 -8.50 19.21 1.42
N TRP A 36 -7.21 19.30 1.12
CA TRP A 36 -6.37 18.13 0.94
C TRP A 36 -5.99 17.55 2.31
N CYS A 37 -6.28 16.28 2.50
CA CYS A 37 -5.89 15.49 3.65
C CYS A 37 -4.66 14.67 3.28
N GLU A 38 -3.50 15.12 3.75
CA GLU A 38 -2.27 14.34 3.67
C GLU A 38 -2.43 13.00 4.39
N PRO A 39 -1.84 11.89 3.89
CA PRO A 39 -1.80 10.66 4.65
C PRO A 39 -1.14 10.90 6.01
N ARG A 40 -1.47 10.10 7.03
CA ARG A 40 -0.86 10.19 8.37
C ARG A 40 0.03 9.00 8.72
N LEU A 41 0.28 8.13 7.75
CA LEU A 41 1.03 6.88 7.84
C LEU A 41 1.82 6.65 6.55
N ASP A 42 2.75 5.72 6.59
CA ASP A 42 3.59 5.34 5.46
C ASP A 42 3.28 3.90 5.06
N VAL A 43 2.85 3.69 3.82
CA VAL A 43 2.77 2.35 3.22
C VAL A 43 4.19 1.95 2.87
N VAL A 44 4.74 0.95 3.56
CA VAL A 44 6.14 0.52 3.36
C VAL A 44 6.24 -0.84 2.66
N SER A 45 5.16 -1.62 2.69
CA SER A 45 5.08 -2.89 1.98
C SER A 45 3.69 -3.24 1.52
N MET A 46 3.63 -4.19 0.58
CA MET A 46 2.39 -4.73 0.06
C MET A 46 2.50 -6.22 -0.28
N TYR A 47 1.38 -6.92 -0.20
CA TYR A 47 1.15 -8.21 -0.84
C TYR A 47 -0.08 -8.09 -1.74
N THR A 48 0.03 -8.59 -2.98
CA THR A 48 -1.08 -8.73 -3.93
C THR A 48 -1.21 -10.19 -4.34
N ASP A 49 -2.37 -10.79 -4.09
CA ASP A 49 -2.62 -12.21 -4.43
C ASP A 49 -2.69 -12.46 -5.94
N GLN A 50 -3.16 -11.47 -6.70
CA GLN A 50 -3.40 -11.53 -8.13
C GLN A 50 -2.80 -10.29 -8.81
N VAL A 51 -2.08 -10.51 -9.91
CA VAL A 51 -1.44 -9.46 -10.73
C VAL A 51 -1.96 -9.58 -12.17
N PRO A 52 -3.20 -9.12 -12.45
CA PRO A 52 -3.75 -9.13 -13.80
C PRO A 52 -3.07 -8.11 -14.72
N ASP A 53 -3.33 -8.16 -16.03
CA ASP A 53 -2.73 -7.26 -17.03
C ASP A 53 -2.94 -5.75 -16.75
N ASN A 54 -3.96 -5.40 -15.96
CA ASN A 54 -4.28 -4.04 -15.55
C ASN A 54 -3.92 -3.73 -14.08
N ASP A 55 -3.00 -4.50 -13.49
CA ASP A 55 -2.45 -4.24 -12.16
C ASP A 55 -1.80 -2.84 -12.09
N MET A 56 -1.98 -2.20 -10.94
CA MET A 56 -1.40 -0.90 -10.62
C MET A 56 -0.36 -0.99 -9.50
N SER A 57 -0.29 -2.11 -8.76
CA SER A 57 0.52 -2.21 -7.55
C SER A 57 2.01 -1.98 -7.85
N HIS A 58 2.55 -2.60 -8.91
CA HIS A 58 3.99 -2.51 -9.21
C HIS A 58 4.43 -1.12 -9.66
N ASP A 59 3.60 -0.40 -10.40
CA ASP A 59 3.92 0.96 -10.81
C ASP A 59 3.78 1.94 -9.66
N LEU A 60 2.77 1.76 -8.80
CA LEU A 60 2.63 2.54 -7.57
C LEU A 60 3.75 2.27 -6.57
N ALA A 61 4.26 1.04 -6.50
CA ALA A 61 5.41 0.67 -5.67
C ALA A 61 6.65 1.50 -6.03
N LYS A 62 6.92 1.66 -7.33
CA LYS A 62 8.01 2.52 -7.82
C LYS A 62 7.76 4.01 -7.54
N GLN A 63 6.52 4.47 -7.67
CA GLN A 63 6.16 5.88 -7.46
C GLN A 63 6.23 6.30 -5.99
N HIS A 64 5.89 5.39 -5.07
CA HIS A 64 5.75 5.68 -3.64
C HIS A 64 6.80 4.98 -2.75
N ASP A 65 7.78 4.30 -3.35
CA ASP A 65 8.93 3.68 -2.65
C ASP A 65 8.53 2.64 -1.58
N TYR A 66 7.66 1.70 -1.94
CA TYR A 66 7.30 0.56 -1.09
C TYR A 66 7.66 -0.78 -1.76
N THR A 67 7.87 -1.82 -0.94
CA THR A 67 8.24 -3.16 -1.42
C THR A 67 7.04 -4.08 -1.53
N ILE A 68 6.84 -4.73 -2.68
CA ILE A 68 5.87 -5.83 -2.81
C ILE A 68 6.60 -7.13 -2.45
N TYR A 69 6.00 -7.93 -1.58
CA TYR A 69 6.50 -9.25 -1.16
C TYR A 69 5.61 -10.38 -1.67
N ASP A 70 6.20 -11.56 -1.83
CA ASP A 70 5.53 -12.76 -2.36
C ASP A 70 4.62 -13.44 -1.34
N THR A 71 4.72 -13.08 -0.05
CA THR A 71 3.86 -13.62 1.00
C THR A 71 3.35 -12.55 1.95
N VAL A 72 2.15 -12.78 2.51
CA VAL A 72 1.59 -11.94 3.59
C VAL A 72 2.55 -11.84 4.78
N ALA A 73 3.21 -12.94 5.14
CA ALA A 73 4.15 -12.95 6.26
C ALA A 73 5.34 -12.03 6.01
N GLU A 74 5.92 -12.04 4.81
CA GLU A 74 7.04 -11.16 4.47
C GLU A 74 6.61 -9.70 4.36
N ALA A 75 5.41 -9.41 3.83
CA ALA A 75 4.87 -8.05 3.81
C ALA A 75 4.72 -7.48 5.23
N LEU A 76 4.21 -8.28 6.17
CA LEU A 76 4.06 -7.87 7.59
C LEU A 76 5.39 -7.78 8.34
N ARG A 77 6.40 -8.57 7.94
CA ARG A 77 7.69 -8.63 8.63
C ARG A 77 8.79 -7.80 7.97
N MET A 78 8.56 -7.25 6.78
CA MET A 78 9.56 -6.52 5.99
C MET A 78 10.83 -7.34 5.75
N GLY A 79 10.70 -8.63 5.47
CA GLY A 79 11.85 -9.55 5.33
C GLY A 79 12.59 -9.87 6.64
N THR A 80 12.08 -9.41 7.79
CA THR A 80 12.61 -9.76 9.10
C THR A 80 11.93 -11.01 9.68
N GLY A 81 12.38 -11.46 10.86
CA GLY A 81 11.79 -12.60 11.57
C GLY A 81 10.55 -12.27 12.41
N SER A 82 10.17 -11.00 12.54
CA SER A 82 9.11 -10.52 13.45
C SER A 82 8.27 -9.42 12.80
N LEU A 83 7.10 -9.10 13.38
CA LEU A 83 6.25 -8.01 12.91
C LEU A 83 7.04 -6.69 12.89
N ALA A 84 7.03 -5.99 11.75
CA ALA A 84 7.84 -4.80 11.50
C ALA A 84 7.02 -3.57 11.04
N VAL A 85 5.71 -3.73 10.94
CA VAL A 85 4.71 -2.69 10.64
C VAL A 85 3.64 -2.66 11.72
#